data_AF-A0A1M8A7Y8-F1
#
_entry.id   AF-A0A1M8A7Y8-F1
#
_cell.length_a   1.000
_cell.length_b   1.000
_cell.length_c   1.000
_cell.angle_alpha   90.00
_cell.angle_beta   90.00
_cell.angle_gamma   90.00
#
_symmetry.space_group_name_H-M   'P 1'
#
loop_
_entity.id
_entity.type
_entity.pdbx_description
1 polymer ?
#
loop_
_entity_poly.entity_id
_entity_poly.type
_entity_poly.pdbx_seq_one_letter_code
_entity_poly.pdbx_strand_id
1 'polypeptide(L)'
;MLGVSCRPLLLHILYPVLSALGRHDDTVRQAAQYALERLSDACAYPTVQSCVLHHTDYILGAASHRLVAGLRMELQAGLALTSLQPQRTPGALLSARAAPWVLVQVIQMLGVEAVPLVEDSIDEVLAALDHFHGHDDVCDGLLAVLAKLVHVLVPPSPSAKPTIEPPGTSELDAFEAWLAGKDEMTPGEAAAEPGDEDPNPEPDRLQRIVAQILERCVPFMSHASAQIRARALNMLADGIYLLAPQGCSAELYPVLERAWPLILARLGKSASTMGRTTESDHHVWCQATALVGVLGEHVPDVYGKKIVQDAWPRWQGLLTALQEVRRQPPARLESGRSDTPARPTTKRAVRLLDVHGSLADLMRAVMEALTRLILAAGERVESAAIWALLTYPLFLDTLDERQPCAIRRRGVALYASLARADAMATWMALRAAVGASPPWELQSDLSLSSDVSMCFTW
;
A
#
# COMPACT_ATOMS: atom_id res chain seq x y z
N MET A 1 -0.52 -13.25 43.79
CA MET A 1 -0.97 -12.12 42.96
C MET A 1 -0.51 -10.84 43.63
N LEU A 2 0.19 -9.96 42.91
CA LEU A 2 0.74 -8.70 43.43
C LEU A 2 -0.38 -7.68 43.72
N GLY A 3 -1.50 -7.78 43.00
CA GLY A 3 -2.74 -7.04 43.27
C GLY A 3 -2.68 -5.57 42.83
N VAL A 4 -3.77 -4.85 43.11
CA VAL A 4 -3.95 -3.43 42.73
C VAL A 4 -2.88 -2.53 43.38
N SER A 5 -2.36 -2.90 44.54
CA SER A 5 -1.33 -2.16 45.28
C SER A 5 0.00 -2.01 44.53
N CYS A 6 0.28 -2.86 43.53
CA CYS A 6 1.49 -2.77 42.73
C CYS A 6 1.36 -1.89 41.48
N ARG A 7 0.16 -1.37 41.17
CA ARG A 7 -0.06 -0.51 39.99
C ARG A 7 0.84 0.74 39.96
N PRO A 8 1.09 1.46 41.07
CA PRO A 8 2.00 2.61 41.03
C PRO A 8 3.44 2.28 40.60
N LEU A 9 3.91 1.05 40.87
CA LEU A 9 5.24 0.60 40.47
C LEU A 9 5.35 0.40 38.96
N LEU A 10 4.22 0.17 38.27
CA LEU A 10 4.20 -0.01 36.82
C LEU A 10 4.65 1.25 36.07
N LEU A 11 4.52 2.44 36.67
CA LEU A 11 5.04 3.68 36.08
C LEU A 11 6.53 3.53 35.70
N HIS A 12 7.33 2.89 36.55
CA HIS A 12 8.77 2.75 36.30
C HIS A 12 9.14 1.54 35.44
N ILE A 13 8.22 0.61 35.21
CA ILE A 13 8.48 -0.69 34.55
C ILE A 13 7.90 -0.73 33.14
N LEU A 14 6.75 -0.10 32.92
CA LEU A 14 6.05 -0.15 31.63
C LEU A 14 6.88 0.48 30.52
N TYR A 15 7.50 1.64 30.74
CA TYR A 15 8.30 2.28 29.69
C TYR A 15 9.45 1.37 29.19
N PRO A 16 10.33 0.80 30.04
CA PRO A 16 11.33 -0.17 29.58
C PRO A 16 10.77 -1.39 28.86
N VAL A 17 9.63 -1.93 29.31
CA VAL A 17 8.99 -3.10 28.68
C VAL A 17 8.44 -2.74 27.30
N LEU A 18 7.80 -1.58 27.15
CA LEU A 18 7.34 -1.07 25.86
C LEU A 18 8.50 -0.74 24.92
N SER A 19 9.59 -0.18 25.45
CA SER A 19 10.83 0.02 24.69
C SER A 19 11.42 -1.30 24.19
N ALA A 20 11.35 -2.37 25.00
CA ALA A 20 11.82 -3.69 24.62
C ALA A 20 10.92 -4.31 23.53
N LEU A 21 9.60 -4.10 23.63
CA LEU A 21 8.62 -4.51 22.62
C LEU A 21 8.85 -3.82 21.27
N GLY A 22 9.32 -2.58 21.29
CA GLY A 22 9.69 -1.81 20.10
C GLY A 22 10.98 -2.24 19.38
N ARG A 23 11.75 -3.22 19.90
CA ARG A 23 13.03 -3.62 19.29
C ARG A 23 12.85 -4.59 18.11
N HIS A 24 13.82 -4.55 17.19
CA HIS A 24 13.87 -5.45 16.03
C HIS A 24 14.21 -6.92 16.39
N ASP A 25 14.74 -7.19 17.59
CA ASP A 25 15.03 -8.55 18.03
C ASP A 25 13.75 -9.28 18.48
N ASP A 26 13.38 -10.33 17.74
CA ASP A 26 12.18 -11.12 18.00
C ASP A 26 12.18 -11.78 19.39
N THR A 27 13.35 -12.20 19.89
CA THR A 27 13.44 -12.85 21.21
C THR A 27 13.15 -11.86 22.33
N VAL A 28 13.69 -10.64 22.21
CA VAL A 28 13.44 -9.55 23.16
C VAL A 28 11.99 -9.11 23.09
N ARG A 29 11.42 -9.00 21.88
CA ARG A 29 10.03 -8.64 21.68
C ARG A 29 9.07 -9.65 22.30
N GLN A 30 9.30 -10.95 22.07
CA GLN A 30 8.50 -12.03 22.65
C GLN A 30 8.61 -12.06 24.18
N ALA A 31 9.82 -11.90 24.73
CA ALA A 31 10.02 -11.84 26.18
C ALA A 31 9.33 -10.61 26.80
N ALA A 32 9.39 -9.46 26.14
CA ALA A 32 8.72 -8.24 26.58
C ALA A 32 7.19 -8.37 26.53
N GLN A 33 6.64 -8.99 25.48
CA GLN A 33 5.22 -9.28 25.36
C GLN A 33 4.75 -10.19 26.50
N TYR A 34 5.44 -11.32 26.72
CA TYR A 34 5.13 -12.24 27.82
C TYR A 34 5.23 -11.54 29.19
N ALA A 35 6.24 -10.70 29.39
CA ALA A 35 6.37 -9.92 30.63
C ALA A 35 5.21 -8.95 30.82
N LEU A 36 4.78 -8.24 29.76
CA LEU A 36 3.67 -7.30 29.81
C LEU A 36 2.34 -7.99 30.15
N GLU A 37 2.06 -9.14 29.53
CA GLU A 37 0.89 -9.97 29.84
C GLU A 37 0.91 -10.46 31.30
N ARG A 38 2.09 -10.87 31.79
CA ARG A 38 2.22 -11.34 33.18
C ARG A 38 2.07 -10.20 34.18
N LEU A 39 2.55 -9.01 33.86
CA LEU A 39 2.39 -7.80 34.66
C LEU A 39 0.93 -7.35 34.71
N SER A 40 0.23 -7.31 33.57
CA SER A 40 -1.19 -6.95 33.53
C SER A 40 -2.02 -7.89 34.40
N ASP A 41 -1.79 -9.19 34.28
CA ASP A 41 -2.51 -10.21 35.05
C ASP A 41 -2.18 -10.13 36.55
N ALA A 42 -0.90 -9.95 36.90
CA ALA A 42 -0.47 -9.88 38.29
C ALA A 42 -0.99 -8.64 39.02
N CYS A 43 -1.20 -7.53 38.29
CA CYS A 43 -1.76 -6.27 38.77
C CYS A 43 -3.29 -6.17 38.64
N ALA A 44 -3.94 -7.29 38.29
CA ALA A 44 -5.39 -7.41 38.14
C ALA A 44 -5.99 -6.42 37.13
N TYR A 45 -5.34 -6.25 35.97
CA TYR A 45 -5.97 -5.65 34.80
C TYR A 45 -6.70 -6.71 33.98
N PRO A 46 -7.84 -6.37 33.36
CA PRO A 46 -8.59 -7.32 32.53
C PRO A 46 -7.88 -7.63 31.21
N THR A 47 -7.14 -6.66 30.66
CA THR A 47 -6.39 -6.78 29.41
C THR A 47 -5.10 -5.96 29.47
N VAL A 48 -4.13 -6.30 28.61
CA VAL A 48 -2.91 -5.49 28.41
C VAL A 48 -3.27 -4.06 27.98
N GLN A 49 -4.26 -3.89 27.10
CA GLN A 49 -4.75 -2.58 26.66
C GLN A 49 -5.20 -1.72 27.85
N SER A 50 -5.99 -2.29 28.78
CA SER A 50 -6.45 -1.57 29.98
C SER A 50 -5.28 -1.19 30.90
N CYS A 51 -4.26 -2.04 31.02
CA CYS A 51 -3.04 -1.75 31.77
C CYS A 51 -2.27 -0.56 31.18
N VAL A 52 -2.09 -0.54 29.86
CA VAL A 52 -1.40 0.55 29.16
C VAL A 52 -2.22 1.83 29.24
N LEU A 53 -3.52 1.77 28.93
CA LEU A 53 -4.44 2.91 28.95
C LEU A 53 -4.42 3.65 30.30
N HIS A 54 -4.41 2.90 31.41
CA HIS A 54 -4.36 3.46 32.76
C HIS A 54 -3.07 4.25 33.07
N HIS A 55 -1.98 4.02 32.33
CA HIS A 55 -0.68 4.67 32.56
C HIS A 55 -0.22 5.51 31.37
N THR A 56 -1.09 5.76 30.39
CA THR A 56 -0.72 6.40 29.12
C THR A 56 -0.14 7.80 29.31
N ASP A 57 -0.72 8.64 30.18
CA ASP A 57 -0.25 10.01 30.41
C ASP A 57 1.23 10.05 30.82
N TYR A 58 1.64 9.12 31.69
CA TYR A 58 3.03 8.99 32.09
C TYR A 58 3.91 8.50 30.94
N ILE A 59 3.45 7.48 30.19
CA ILE A 59 4.22 6.88 29.10
C ILE A 59 4.46 7.91 27.99
N LEU A 60 3.42 8.65 27.60
CA LEU A 60 3.49 9.70 26.60
C LEU A 60 4.36 10.86 27.08
N GLY A 61 4.12 11.38 28.29
CA GLY A 61 4.96 12.44 28.86
C GLY A 61 6.44 12.06 28.95
N ALA A 62 6.75 10.81 29.29
CA ALA A 62 8.13 10.29 29.30
C ALA A 62 8.72 10.16 27.90
N ALA A 63 7.95 9.72 26.90
CA ALA A 63 8.39 9.63 25.51
C ALA A 63 8.64 11.03 24.91
N SER A 64 7.69 11.95 25.06
CA SER A 64 7.77 13.36 24.67
C SER A 64 9.00 14.06 25.26
N HIS A 65 9.19 13.97 26.58
CA HIS A 65 10.36 14.56 27.23
C HIS A 65 11.68 14.02 26.68
N ARG A 66 11.73 12.71 26.38
CA ARG A 66 12.93 12.09 25.81
C ARG A 66 13.18 12.53 24.37
N LEU A 67 12.14 12.67 23.55
CA LEU A 67 12.25 13.21 22.20
C LEU A 67 12.79 14.64 22.21
N VAL A 68 12.20 15.51 23.04
CA VAL A 68 12.52 16.94 23.06
C VAL A 68 13.86 17.23 23.76
N ALA A 69 14.11 16.65 24.93
CA ALA A 69 15.28 16.99 25.75
C ALA A 69 16.43 15.98 25.63
N GLY A 70 16.12 14.69 25.45
CA GLY A 70 17.10 13.61 25.51
C GLY A 70 17.77 13.28 24.18
N LEU A 71 17.01 13.32 23.08
CA LEU A 71 17.41 12.80 21.78
C LEU A 71 18.66 13.48 21.23
N ARG A 72 18.72 14.82 21.29
CA ARG A 72 19.90 15.59 20.86
C ARG A 72 21.16 15.20 21.64
N MET A 73 21.03 15.04 22.96
CA MET A 73 22.17 14.72 23.83
C MET A 73 22.71 13.32 23.54
N GLU A 74 21.83 12.33 23.35
CA GLU A 74 22.23 10.97 23.01
C GLU A 74 22.88 10.87 21.63
N LEU A 75 22.38 11.61 20.65
CA LEU A 75 22.96 11.65 19.31
C LEU A 75 24.33 12.35 19.30
N GLN A 76 24.46 13.47 20.03
CA GLN A 76 25.72 14.21 20.15
C GLN A 76 26.78 13.43 20.94
N ALA A 77 26.37 12.59 21.90
CA ALA A 77 27.27 11.69 22.61
C ALA A 77 27.90 10.62 21.71
N GLY A 78 27.47 10.49 20.44
CA GLY A 78 28.20 9.78 19.40
C GLY A 78 28.34 8.27 19.63
N LEU A 79 27.46 7.65 20.43
CA LEU A 79 27.39 6.20 20.59
C LEU A 79 26.90 5.56 19.28
N ALA A 80 27.84 5.36 18.35
CA ALA A 80 27.66 4.57 17.16
C ALA A 80 27.59 3.07 17.54
N LEU A 81 26.56 2.37 17.06
CA LEU A 81 26.35 0.92 17.26
C LEU A 81 27.41 0.03 16.57
N THR A 82 28.49 0.61 16.03
CA THR A 82 29.46 -0.06 15.16
C THR A 82 30.85 -0.30 15.77
N SER A 83 31.08 0.03 17.05
CA SER A 83 32.31 -0.42 17.72
C SER A 83 32.18 -1.89 18.14
N LEU A 84 33.14 -2.71 17.71
CA LEU A 84 33.21 -4.18 17.84
C LEU A 84 33.35 -4.66 19.30
N GLN A 85 32.38 -4.33 20.14
CA GLN A 85 32.19 -4.94 21.44
C GLN A 85 30.69 -4.99 21.73
N PRO A 86 30.12 -6.12 22.21
CA PRO A 86 28.76 -6.17 22.72
C PRO A 86 28.71 -5.43 24.06
N GLN A 87 28.85 -4.10 24.02
CA GLN A 87 28.66 -3.25 25.16
C GLN A 87 27.17 -3.19 25.42
N ARG A 88 26.73 -4.02 26.37
CA ARG A 88 25.48 -3.84 27.12
C ARG A 88 25.46 -2.39 27.61
N THR A 89 24.83 -1.47 26.89
CA THR A 89 24.59 -0.13 27.39
C THR A 89 23.54 -0.25 28.50
N PRO A 90 23.89 -0.04 29.79
CA PRO A 90 22.90 0.01 30.85
C PRO A 90 22.05 1.25 30.60
N GLY A 91 20.83 1.06 30.07
CA GLY A 91 19.94 2.17 29.69
C GLY A 91 19.40 2.12 28.26
N ALA A 92 19.72 1.11 27.44
CA ALA A 92 19.19 0.99 26.06
C ALA A 92 17.65 1.02 25.98
N LEU A 93 16.95 0.54 27.02
CA LEU A 93 15.48 0.56 27.10
C LEU A 93 14.92 1.92 27.58
N LEU A 94 15.78 2.77 28.12
CA LEU A 94 15.48 4.15 28.52
C LEU A 94 16.12 5.15 27.55
N SER A 95 16.63 4.70 26.40
CA SER A 95 17.22 5.60 25.41
C SER A 95 16.16 6.50 24.81
N ALA A 96 16.50 7.76 24.57
CA ALA A 96 15.66 8.68 23.81
C ALA A 96 15.38 8.19 22.38
N ARG A 97 16.27 7.39 21.79
CA ARG A 97 16.06 6.74 20.49
C ARG A 97 14.98 5.65 20.54
N ALA A 98 14.62 5.16 21.72
CA ALA A 98 13.51 4.20 21.91
C ALA A 98 12.14 4.89 21.97
N ALA A 99 12.09 6.22 22.23
CA ALA A 99 10.84 6.93 22.41
C ALA A 99 9.85 6.83 21.24
N PRO A 100 10.27 6.94 19.95
CA PRO A 100 9.36 6.73 18.83
C PRO A 100 8.73 5.33 18.85
N TRP A 101 9.52 4.30 19.16
CA TRP A 101 9.02 2.92 19.19
C TRP A 101 8.04 2.68 20.34
N VAL A 102 8.23 3.33 21.49
CA VAL A 102 7.24 3.31 22.59
C VAL A 102 5.92 3.92 22.12
N LEU A 103 5.95 5.07 21.45
CA LEU A 103 4.76 5.70 20.87
C LEU A 103 4.06 4.78 19.87
N VAL A 104 4.82 4.13 18.97
CA VAL A 104 4.26 3.12 18.03
C VAL A 104 3.53 2.01 18.79
N GLN A 105 4.11 1.47 19.87
CA GLN A 105 3.47 0.41 20.65
C GLN A 105 2.20 0.89 21.34
N VAL A 106 2.21 2.10 21.91
CA VAL A 106 1.01 2.71 22.53
C VAL A 106 -0.11 2.87 21.49
N ILE A 107 0.18 3.47 20.34
CA ILE A 107 -0.79 3.66 19.26
C ILE A 107 -1.30 2.30 18.75
N GLN A 108 -0.42 1.32 18.61
CA GLN A 108 -0.78 -0.03 18.14
C GLN A 108 -1.72 -0.76 19.11
N MET A 109 -1.51 -0.65 20.42
CA MET A 109 -2.31 -1.35 21.42
C MET A 109 -3.64 -0.65 21.71
N LEU A 110 -3.66 0.68 21.71
CA LEU A 110 -4.87 1.46 22.02
C LEU A 110 -5.73 1.74 20.78
N GLY A 111 -5.15 1.64 19.58
CA GLY A 111 -5.88 1.91 18.33
C GLY A 111 -6.44 3.33 18.31
N VAL A 112 -7.70 3.48 17.91
CA VAL A 112 -8.36 4.81 17.78
C VAL A 112 -8.44 5.57 19.10
N GLU A 113 -8.45 4.88 20.24
CA GLU A 113 -8.42 5.51 21.57
C GLU A 113 -7.10 6.25 21.84
N ALA A 114 -6.03 5.91 21.11
CA ALA A 114 -4.73 6.57 21.24
C ALA A 114 -4.71 7.97 20.61
N VAL A 115 -5.55 8.22 19.61
CA VAL A 115 -5.51 9.44 18.78
C VAL A 115 -5.60 10.73 19.63
N PRO A 116 -6.62 10.91 20.50
CA PRO A 116 -6.69 12.12 21.32
C PRO A 116 -5.57 12.20 22.37
N LEU A 117 -4.98 11.07 22.75
CA LEU A 117 -3.92 11.03 23.75
C LEU A 117 -2.58 11.47 23.16
N VAL A 118 -2.32 11.10 21.90
CA VAL A 118 -1.04 11.35 21.21
C VAL A 118 -1.06 12.69 20.46
N GLU A 119 -2.21 13.35 20.31
CA GLU A 119 -2.36 14.58 19.51
C GLU A 119 -1.31 15.64 19.84
N ASP A 120 -1.10 15.93 21.12
CA ASP A 120 -0.11 16.92 21.58
C ASP A 120 1.35 16.48 21.31
N SER A 121 1.61 15.18 21.28
CA SER A 121 2.94 14.62 20.97
C SER A 121 3.26 14.65 19.47
N ILE A 122 2.27 14.86 18.58
CA ILE A 122 2.51 14.84 17.12
C ILE A 122 3.40 15.99 16.68
N ASP A 123 3.17 17.20 17.22
CA ASP A 123 3.98 18.37 16.90
C ASP A 123 5.43 18.18 17.33
N GLU A 124 5.66 17.51 18.46
CA GLU A 124 7.01 17.16 18.93
C GLU A 124 7.67 16.11 18.03
N VAL A 125 6.91 15.13 17.53
CA VAL A 125 7.39 14.11 16.58
C VAL A 125 7.75 14.75 15.24
N LEU A 126 6.92 15.65 14.72
CA LEU A 126 7.19 16.39 13.49
C LEU A 126 8.40 17.31 13.64
N ALA A 127 8.50 18.05 14.74
CA ALA A 127 9.67 18.85 15.06
C ALA A 127 10.93 17.98 15.17
N ALA A 128 10.86 16.84 15.84
CA ALA A 128 11.99 15.91 15.91
C ALA A 128 12.39 15.37 14.54
N LEU A 129 11.44 15.09 13.65
CA LEU A 129 11.70 14.64 12.28
C LEU A 129 12.49 15.72 11.50
N ASP A 130 12.07 16.98 11.60
CA ASP A 130 12.74 18.11 10.95
C ASP A 130 14.18 18.31 11.48
N HIS A 131 14.41 18.09 12.78
CA HIS A 131 15.74 18.28 13.38
C HIS A 131 16.69 17.08 13.17
N PHE A 132 16.17 15.85 13.09
CA PHE A 132 16.97 14.62 13.15
C PHE A 132 16.83 13.73 11.90
N HIS A 133 16.29 14.22 10.79
CA HIS A 133 16.16 13.48 9.52
C HIS A 133 17.50 12.95 8.97
N GLY A 134 18.65 13.46 9.41
CA GLY A 134 19.97 12.94 9.04
C GLY A 134 20.41 11.66 9.77
N HIS A 135 19.59 11.15 10.70
CA HIS A 135 19.86 9.91 11.45
C HIS A 135 18.85 8.83 11.07
N ASP A 136 19.24 7.89 10.21
CA ASP A 136 18.37 6.87 9.62
C ASP A 136 17.51 6.11 10.64
N ASP A 137 18.08 5.68 11.77
CA ASP A 137 17.37 4.88 12.77
C ASP A 137 16.32 5.69 13.56
N VAL A 138 16.61 6.95 13.85
CA VAL A 138 15.69 7.86 14.53
C VAL A 138 14.59 8.29 13.56
N CYS A 139 14.97 8.64 12.33
CA CYS A 139 14.05 8.94 11.25
C CYS A 139 13.07 7.78 10.97
N ASP A 140 13.57 6.54 10.96
CA ASP A 140 12.76 5.34 10.80
C ASP A 140 11.68 5.24 11.88
N GLY A 141 12.08 5.43 13.15
CA GLY A 141 11.17 5.42 14.29
C GLY A 141 10.13 6.54 14.25
N LEU A 142 10.54 7.78 13.96
CA LEU A 142 9.64 8.93 13.90
C LEU A 142 8.60 8.78 12.79
N LEU A 143 9.03 8.37 11.59
CA LEU A 143 8.10 8.07 10.49
C LEU A 143 7.19 6.88 10.82
N ALA A 144 7.66 5.91 11.61
CA ALA A 144 6.83 4.79 12.08
C ALA A 144 5.71 5.26 13.02
N VAL A 145 5.95 6.23 13.89
CA VAL A 145 4.91 6.85 14.73
C VAL A 145 3.83 7.48 13.86
N LEU A 146 4.24 8.34 12.92
CA LEU A 146 3.32 9.05 12.03
C LEU A 146 2.52 8.08 11.14
N ALA A 147 3.20 7.12 10.51
CA ALA A 147 2.54 6.11 9.70
C ALA A 147 1.55 5.28 10.52
N LYS A 148 1.90 4.91 11.76
CA LYS A 148 1.00 4.13 12.61
C LYS A 148 -0.22 4.94 13.03
N LEU A 149 -0.06 6.22 13.32
CA LEU A 149 -1.16 7.12 13.63
C LEU A 149 -2.15 7.24 12.46
N VAL A 150 -1.65 7.54 11.25
CA VAL A 150 -2.49 7.65 10.05
C VAL A 150 -3.19 6.32 9.77
N HIS A 151 -2.48 5.20 9.88
CA HIS A 151 -3.03 3.87 9.65
C HIS A 151 -4.14 3.48 10.63
N VAL A 152 -4.09 3.95 11.89
CA VAL A 152 -5.15 3.70 12.87
C VAL A 152 -6.44 4.46 12.51
N LEU A 153 -6.33 5.61 11.83
CA LEU A 153 -7.46 6.40 11.37
C LEU A 153 -8.11 5.83 10.11
N VAL A 154 -7.37 5.03 9.34
CA VAL A 154 -7.89 4.35 8.15
C VAL A 154 -8.98 3.35 8.57
N PRO A 155 -10.24 3.49 8.09
CA PRO A 155 -11.26 2.50 8.39
C PRO A 155 -10.81 1.15 7.82
N PRO A 156 -11.09 0.03 8.52
CA PRO A 156 -10.69 -1.28 8.03
C PRO A 156 -11.32 -1.48 6.66
N SER A 157 -10.48 -1.55 5.62
CA SER A 157 -10.90 -1.81 4.25
C SER A 157 -11.89 -2.97 4.28
N PRO A 158 -13.12 -2.83 3.75
CA PRO A 158 -14.03 -3.95 3.66
C PRO A 158 -13.30 -4.98 2.81
N SER A 159 -12.82 -6.04 3.44
CA SER A 159 -12.19 -7.16 2.77
C SER A 159 -13.17 -7.61 1.69
N ALA A 160 -12.87 -7.25 0.44
CA ALA A 160 -13.60 -7.67 -0.72
C ALA A 160 -13.40 -9.18 -0.84
N LYS A 161 -14.17 -9.96 -0.08
CA LYS A 161 -14.74 -11.16 -0.65
C LYS A 161 -15.56 -10.65 -1.84
N PRO A 162 -15.26 -11.04 -3.08
CA PRO A 162 -16.21 -10.86 -4.15
C PRO A 162 -17.38 -11.77 -3.79
N THR A 163 -18.35 -11.24 -3.04
CA THR A 163 -19.69 -11.80 -3.04
C THR A 163 -20.18 -11.51 -4.45
N ILE A 164 -20.02 -12.52 -5.31
CA ILE A 164 -20.72 -12.57 -6.58
C ILE A 164 -22.19 -12.62 -6.19
N GLU A 165 -22.84 -11.46 -6.17
CA GLU A 165 -24.29 -11.44 -6.16
C GLU A 165 -24.75 -12.14 -7.45
N PRO A 166 -25.65 -13.14 -7.36
CA PRO A 166 -26.25 -13.70 -8.57
C PRO A 166 -26.92 -12.54 -9.34
N PRO A 167 -26.97 -12.58 -10.70
CA PRO A 167 -27.55 -11.51 -11.48
C PRO A 167 -29.02 -11.34 -11.09
N GLY A 168 -29.29 -10.36 -10.24
CA GLY A 168 -30.57 -10.10 -9.62
C GLY A 168 -31.23 -8.91 -10.30
N THR A 169 -32.39 -9.19 -10.90
CA THR A 169 -33.31 -8.29 -11.63
C THR A 169 -32.82 -7.80 -12.98
N SER A 170 -33.61 -8.12 -13.99
CA SER A 170 -33.37 -7.80 -15.40
C SER A 170 -33.41 -6.28 -15.58
N GLU A 171 -32.56 -5.71 -16.41
CA GLU A 171 -32.65 -4.30 -16.83
C GLU A 171 -34.07 -3.95 -17.37
N LEU A 172 -34.82 -4.96 -17.81
CA LEU A 172 -36.23 -4.87 -18.20
C LEU A 172 -37.16 -4.56 -17.02
N ASP A 173 -36.91 -5.07 -15.81
CA ASP A 173 -37.75 -4.82 -14.63
C ASP A 173 -37.59 -3.37 -14.15
N ALA A 174 -36.35 -2.86 -14.19
CA ALA A 174 -36.04 -1.46 -13.92
C ALA A 174 -36.62 -0.51 -14.99
N PHE A 175 -36.61 -0.94 -16.25
CA PHE A 175 -37.22 -0.21 -17.35
C PHE A 175 -38.75 -0.21 -17.28
N GLU A 176 -39.38 -1.33 -16.91
CA GLU A 176 -40.84 -1.42 -16.70
C GLU A 176 -41.30 -0.53 -15.53
N ALA A 177 -40.53 -0.47 -14.44
CA ALA A 177 -40.79 0.44 -13.33
C ALA A 177 -40.66 1.92 -13.75
N TRP A 178 -39.66 2.25 -14.58
CA TRP A 178 -39.50 3.60 -15.15
C TRP A 178 -40.64 3.95 -16.12
N LEU A 179 -41.10 2.98 -16.92
CA LEU A 179 -42.21 3.18 -17.86
C LEU A 179 -43.53 3.41 -17.13
N ALA A 180 -43.77 2.68 -16.03
CA ALA A 180 -44.95 2.82 -15.20
C ALA A 180 -44.98 4.17 -14.42
N GLY A 181 -43.82 4.74 -14.09
CA GLY A 181 -43.71 6.03 -13.42
C GLY A 181 -43.92 7.26 -14.32
N LYS A 182 -44.09 7.08 -15.63
CA LYS A 182 -44.14 8.20 -16.61
C LYS A 182 -45.53 8.78 -16.85
N ASP A 183 -46.59 8.11 -16.40
CA ASP A 183 -47.97 8.56 -16.57
C ASP A 183 -48.46 9.54 -15.49
N GLU A 184 -47.66 9.79 -14.44
CA GLU A 184 -47.95 10.80 -13.41
C GLU A 184 -46.88 11.90 -13.40
N MET A 185 -46.86 12.75 -14.43
CA MET A 185 -46.15 14.04 -14.37
C MET A 185 -47.16 15.18 -14.54
N THR A 186 -47.69 15.66 -13.41
CA THR A 186 -48.37 16.97 -13.34
C THR A 186 -47.35 18.08 -13.58
N PRO A 187 -47.58 19.01 -14.53
CA PRO A 187 -46.63 20.08 -14.81
C PRO A 187 -46.76 21.17 -13.75
N GLY A 188 -45.86 21.19 -12.76
CA GLY A 188 -45.83 22.27 -11.80
C GLY A 188 -45.09 22.05 -10.50
N GLU A 189 -43.86 21.51 -10.52
CA GLU A 189 -42.93 21.73 -9.41
C GLU A 189 -41.61 22.25 -9.97
N ALA A 190 -41.32 23.50 -9.61
CA ALA A 190 -40.08 24.17 -9.92
C ALA A 190 -38.91 23.33 -9.40
N ALA A 191 -37.95 23.08 -10.29
CA ALA A 191 -36.67 22.52 -9.92
C ALA A 191 -36.10 23.34 -8.75
N ALA A 192 -35.94 22.70 -7.60
CA ALA A 192 -35.08 23.23 -6.55
C ALA A 192 -33.68 23.36 -7.15
N GLU A 193 -33.16 24.59 -7.18
CA GLU A 193 -31.76 24.83 -7.54
C GLU A 193 -30.88 24.00 -6.60
N PRO A 194 -29.91 23.23 -7.11
CA PRO A 194 -28.93 22.58 -6.26
C PRO A 194 -28.17 23.67 -5.53
N GLY A 195 -28.30 23.70 -4.20
CA GLY A 195 -27.61 24.66 -3.36
C GLY A 195 -26.11 24.64 -3.62
N ASP A 196 -25.49 25.82 -3.57
CA ASP A 196 -24.04 26.02 -3.48
C ASP A 196 -23.52 25.32 -2.20
N GLU A 197 -23.33 24.00 -2.26
CA GLU A 197 -22.45 23.30 -1.33
C GLU A 197 -21.02 23.57 -1.80
N ASP A 198 -20.25 24.29 -0.98
CA ASP A 198 -18.84 24.53 -1.21
C ASP A 198 -18.15 23.17 -1.48
N PRO A 199 -17.51 22.95 -2.65
CA PRO A 199 -17.01 21.64 -3.05
C PRO A 199 -15.89 21.07 -2.16
N ASN A 200 -15.44 21.82 -1.15
CA ASN A 200 -14.39 21.42 -0.23
C ASN A 200 -14.71 21.90 1.20
N PRO A 201 -15.26 21.04 2.09
CA PRO A 201 -15.57 21.43 3.48
C PRO A 201 -14.29 21.84 4.24
N GLU A 202 -14.43 22.74 5.22
CA GLU A 202 -13.29 23.12 6.06
C GLU A 202 -12.72 21.90 6.79
N PRO A 203 -11.40 21.65 6.72
CA PRO A 203 -10.83 20.45 7.30
C PRO A 203 -10.89 20.49 8.82
N ASP A 204 -11.28 19.38 9.43
CA ASP A 204 -11.17 19.14 10.86
C ASP A 204 -9.70 19.13 11.30
N ARG A 205 -9.44 19.32 12.60
CA ARG A 205 -8.08 19.36 13.17
C ARG A 205 -7.28 18.10 12.82
N LEU A 206 -7.89 16.92 12.92
CA LEU A 206 -7.22 15.66 12.56
C LEU A 206 -6.88 15.60 11.06
N GLN A 207 -7.77 16.07 10.19
CA GLN A 207 -7.51 16.13 8.74
C GLN A 207 -6.34 17.07 8.43
N ARG A 208 -6.26 18.23 9.09
CA ARG A 208 -5.12 19.15 8.97
C ARG A 208 -3.81 18.51 9.44
N ILE A 209 -3.84 17.80 10.56
CA ILE A 209 -2.66 17.08 11.08
C ILE A 209 -2.22 16.00 10.08
N VAL A 210 -3.15 15.22 9.51
CA VAL A 210 -2.80 14.22 8.50
C VAL A 210 -2.20 14.88 7.26
N ALA A 211 -2.82 15.94 6.73
CA ALA A 211 -2.25 16.69 5.60
C ALA A 211 -0.84 17.22 5.91
N GLN A 212 -0.63 17.74 7.12
CA GLN A 212 0.67 18.18 7.60
C GLN A 212 1.69 17.04 7.58
N ILE A 213 1.33 15.88 8.14
CA ILE A 213 2.16 14.67 8.13
C ILE A 213 2.53 14.30 6.69
N LEU A 214 1.54 14.18 5.80
CA LEU A 214 1.77 13.81 4.40
C LEU A 214 2.74 14.75 3.70
N GLU A 215 2.60 16.07 3.92
CA GLU A 215 3.50 17.06 3.34
C GLU A 215 4.96 16.87 3.80
N ARG A 216 5.20 16.67 5.11
CA ARG A 216 6.56 16.45 5.66
C ARG A 216 7.15 15.12 5.20
N CYS A 217 6.32 14.17 4.80
CA CYS A 217 6.76 12.85 4.40
C CYS A 217 7.21 12.74 2.93
N VAL A 218 6.76 13.65 2.06
CA VAL A 218 7.11 13.64 0.62
C VAL A 218 8.63 13.56 0.35
N PRO A 219 9.51 14.35 0.99
CA PRO A 219 10.95 14.30 0.73
C PRO A 219 11.59 12.92 1.01
N PHE A 220 11.02 12.15 1.94
CA PHE A 220 11.55 10.85 2.35
C PHE A 220 11.36 9.75 1.30
N MET A 221 10.55 9.99 0.26
CA MET A 221 10.44 9.09 -0.89
C MET A 221 11.74 9.01 -1.71
N SER A 222 12.66 9.96 -1.53
CA SER A 222 14.00 9.97 -2.13
C SER A 222 15.13 9.62 -1.15
N HIS A 223 14.79 9.14 0.05
CA HIS A 223 15.76 8.83 1.10
C HIS A 223 16.71 7.69 0.70
N ALA A 224 17.91 7.62 1.28
CA ALA A 224 18.91 6.58 0.96
C ALA A 224 18.46 5.16 1.39
N SER A 225 17.84 5.04 2.56
CA SER A 225 17.24 3.78 3.05
C SER A 225 15.95 3.41 2.30
N ALA A 226 15.89 2.18 1.77
CA ALA A 226 14.71 1.63 1.09
C ALA A 226 13.50 1.48 2.01
N GLN A 227 13.73 1.15 3.28
CA GLN A 227 12.67 1.02 4.28
C GLN A 227 11.96 2.35 4.55
N ILE A 228 12.73 3.44 4.66
CA ILE A 228 12.17 4.79 4.83
C ILE A 228 11.36 5.21 3.60
N ARG A 229 11.89 4.95 2.39
CA ARG A 229 11.14 5.21 1.14
C ARG A 229 9.83 4.44 1.10
N ALA A 230 9.86 3.14 1.40
CA ALA A 230 8.67 2.28 1.44
C ALA A 230 7.64 2.76 2.47
N ARG A 231 8.08 3.19 3.66
CA ARG A 231 7.18 3.72 4.68
C ARG A 231 6.53 5.04 4.25
N ALA A 232 7.29 5.95 3.65
CA ALA A 232 6.75 7.21 3.14
C ALA A 232 5.68 6.97 2.06
N LEU A 233 5.90 6.00 1.16
CA LEU A 233 4.92 5.60 0.14
C LEU A 233 3.63 5.04 0.77
N ASN A 234 3.75 4.15 1.76
CA ASN A 234 2.59 3.57 2.44
C ASN A 234 1.79 4.59 3.23
N MET A 235 2.48 5.50 3.93
CA MET A 235 1.83 6.57 4.67
C MET A 235 1.08 7.53 3.75
N LEU A 236 1.62 7.81 2.55
CA LEU A 236 0.89 8.58 1.55
C LEU A 236 -0.36 7.83 1.05
N ALA A 237 -0.28 6.51 0.90
CA ALA A 237 -1.43 5.68 0.53
C ALA A 237 -2.52 5.70 1.61
N ASP A 238 -2.15 5.49 2.87
CA ASP A 238 -3.08 5.56 4.02
C ASP A 238 -3.72 6.96 4.14
N GLY A 239 -2.94 8.01 3.91
CA GLY A 239 -3.44 9.39 3.89
C GLY A 239 -4.44 9.68 2.77
N ILE A 240 -4.22 9.15 1.56
CA ILE A 240 -5.20 9.28 0.46
C ILE A 240 -6.49 8.53 0.82
N TYR A 241 -6.37 7.31 1.34
CA TYR A 241 -7.52 6.50 1.74
C TYR A 241 -8.39 7.21 2.79
N LEU A 242 -7.76 7.99 3.68
CA LEU A 242 -8.46 8.78 4.68
C LEU A 242 -9.05 10.08 4.12
N LEU A 243 -8.25 10.91 3.44
CA LEU A 243 -8.62 12.29 3.08
C LEU A 243 -9.47 12.37 1.81
N ALA A 244 -9.26 11.49 0.82
CA ALA A 244 -9.96 11.60 -0.46
C ALA A 244 -11.47 11.36 -0.34
N PRO A 245 -11.98 10.35 0.39
CA PRO A 245 -13.43 10.17 0.58
C PRO A 245 -14.10 11.31 1.38
N GLN A 246 -13.32 12.09 2.13
CA GLN A 246 -13.81 13.18 2.96
C GLN A 246 -13.92 14.51 2.21
N GLY A 247 -13.56 14.54 0.91
CA GLY A 247 -13.64 15.76 0.10
C GLY A 247 -12.54 16.79 0.39
N CYS A 248 -11.49 16.45 1.14
CA CYS A 248 -10.35 17.34 1.45
C CYS A 248 -9.37 17.44 0.26
N SER A 249 -9.86 17.82 -0.92
CA SER A 249 -9.04 17.91 -2.13
C SER A 249 -8.06 19.06 -2.10
N ALA A 250 -8.40 20.17 -1.44
CA ALA A 250 -7.55 21.36 -1.38
C ALA A 250 -6.21 21.10 -0.67
N GLU A 251 -6.22 20.31 0.40
CA GLU A 251 -5.04 19.93 1.16
C GLU A 251 -4.28 18.77 0.50
N LEU A 252 -5.00 17.81 -0.09
CA LEU A 252 -4.43 16.59 -0.64
C LEU A 252 -3.70 16.84 -1.97
N TYR A 253 -4.31 17.56 -2.91
CA TYR A 253 -3.78 17.67 -4.28
C TYR A 253 -2.40 18.33 -4.39
N PRO A 254 -2.09 19.43 -3.67
CA PRO A 254 -0.74 20.00 -3.69
C PRO A 254 0.34 19.02 -3.22
N VAL A 255 0.01 18.17 -2.24
CA VAL A 255 0.91 17.11 -1.75
C VAL A 255 1.11 16.05 -2.83
N LEU A 256 0.03 15.60 -3.48
CA LEU A 256 0.09 14.60 -4.54
C LEU A 256 0.85 15.08 -5.78
N GLU A 257 0.68 16.35 -6.18
CA GLU A 257 1.41 16.93 -7.31
C GLU A 257 2.91 16.96 -7.05
N ARG A 258 3.32 17.32 -5.83
CA ARG A 258 4.73 17.28 -5.39
C ARG A 258 5.26 15.84 -5.31
N ALA A 259 4.44 14.89 -4.89
CA ALA A 259 4.82 13.50 -4.74
C ALA A 259 4.90 12.74 -6.08
N TRP A 260 4.09 13.09 -7.08
CA TRP A 260 3.94 12.32 -8.32
C TRP A 260 5.28 12.01 -9.04
N PRO A 261 6.18 12.98 -9.28
CA PRO A 261 7.48 12.69 -9.89
C PRO A 261 8.34 11.73 -9.05
N LEU A 262 8.23 11.80 -7.72
CA LEU A 262 8.95 10.94 -6.79
C LEU A 262 8.39 9.51 -6.80
N ILE A 263 7.07 9.35 -6.90
CA ILE A 263 6.39 8.05 -7.08
C ILE A 263 6.88 7.41 -8.37
N LEU A 264 6.84 8.15 -9.49
CA LEU A 264 7.29 7.66 -10.79
C LEU A 264 8.78 7.28 -10.80
N ALA A 265 9.61 7.99 -10.04
CA ALA A 265 11.02 7.63 -9.85
C ALA A 265 11.18 6.30 -9.09
N ARG A 266 10.18 5.80 -8.36
CA ARG A 266 10.22 4.47 -7.74
C ARG A 266 9.72 3.37 -8.67
N LEU A 267 9.09 3.68 -9.80
CA LEU A 267 8.59 2.70 -10.76
C LEU A 267 9.58 2.35 -11.90
N GLY A 268 10.85 2.72 -11.76
CA GLY A 268 11.91 2.39 -12.72
C GLY A 268 12.31 3.56 -13.63
N LYS A 269 12.89 3.23 -14.79
CA LYS A 269 13.56 4.21 -15.66
C LYS A 269 12.55 5.21 -16.22
N SER A 270 12.87 6.50 -16.10
CA SER A 270 12.17 7.56 -16.82
C SER A 270 12.68 7.66 -18.25
N ALA A 271 11.79 7.83 -19.23
CA ALA A 271 12.18 8.12 -20.61
C ALA A 271 13.08 9.38 -20.72
N SER A 272 12.88 10.35 -19.82
CA SER A 272 13.64 11.60 -19.77
C SER A 272 14.98 11.52 -19.01
N THR A 273 15.16 10.53 -18.13
CA THR A 273 16.31 10.49 -17.20
C THR A 273 17.34 9.46 -17.64
N MET A 274 18.02 9.69 -18.78
CA MET A 274 19.27 9.02 -19.24
C MET A 274 19.45 7.54 -18.79
N GLY A 275 18.40 6.72 -18.82
CA GLY A 275 18.46 5.31 -18.44
C GLY A 275 18.94 4.96 -17.01
N ARG A 276 19.09 5.91 -16.08
CA ARG A 276 19.52 5.60 -14.70
C ARG A 276 18.37 4.94 -13.93
N THR A 277 18.63 3.76 -13.35
CA THR A 277 17.72 3.12 -12.41
C THR A 277 17.75 3.89 -11.09
N THR A 278 16.65 4.57 -10.81
CA THR A 278 16.45 5.38 -9.60
C THR A 278 16.12 4.52 -8.37
N GLU A 279 15.61 3.30 -8.59
CA GLU A 279 15.26 2.33 -7.56
C GLU A 279 15.70 0.92 -7.98
N SER A 280 16.23 0.17 -7.01
CA SER A 280 16.66 -1.23 -7.18
C SER A 280 15.91 -2.19 -6.26
N ASP A 281 15.28 -1.68 -5.20
CA ASP A 281 14.60 -2.51 -4.22
C ASP A 281 13.20 -2.89 -4.71
N HIS A 282 12.97 -4.20 -4.79
CA HIS A 282 11.69 -4.76 -5.24
C HIS A 282 10.53 -4.41 -4.31
N HIS A 283 10.75 -4.34 -2.99
CA HIS A 283 9.71 -3.98 -2.04
C HIS A 283 9.23 -2.55 -2.28
N VAL A 284 10.15 -1.63 -2.57
CA VAL A 284 9.80 -0.24 -2.90
C VAL A 284 8.98 -0.15 -4.19
N TRP A 285 9.28 -0.97 -5.20
CA TRP A 285 8.47 -1.06 -6.43
C TRP A 285 7.03 -1.49 -6.13
N CYS A 286 6.85 -2.50 -5.28
CA CYS A 286 5.53 -2.96 -4.88
C CYS A 286 4.76 -1.89 -4.11
N GLN A 287 5.38 -1.18 -3.16
CA GLN A 287 4.69 -0.11 -2.41
C GLN A 287 4.34 1.09 -3.28
N ALA A 288 5.25 1.50 -4.19
CA ALA A 288 4.95 2.57 -5.14
C ALA A 288 3.80 2.17 -6.08
N THR A 289 3.76 0.90 -6.50
CA THR A 289 2.67 0.37 -7.33
C THR A 289 1.35 0.33 -6.57
N ALA A 290 1.36 -0.09 -5.30
CA ALA A 290 0.18 -0.08 -4.45
C ALA A 290 -0.38 1.33 -4.25
N LEU A 291 0.49 2.31 -3.98
CA LEU A 291 0.13 3.73 -3.89
C LEU A 291 -0.51 4.24 -5.19
N VAL A 292 0.04 3.87 -6.35
CA VAL A 292 -0.57 4.23 -7.64
C VAL A 292 -1.96 3.60 -7.80
N GLY A 293 -2.16 2.38 -7.31
CA GLY A 293 -3.50 1.76 -7.25
C GLY A 293 -4.49 2.56 -6.39
N VAL A 294 -4.05 3.03 -5.22
CA VAL A 294 -4.85 3.88 -4.33
C VAL A 294 -5.20 5.23 -4.99
N LEU A 295 -4.25 5.84 -5.71
CA LEU A 295 -4.51 7.05 -6.50
C LEU A 295 -5.56 6.80 -7.59
N GLY A 296 -5.47 5.66 -8.28
CA GLY A 296 -6.44 5.27 -9.30
C GLY A 296 -7.83 4.99 -8.73
N GLU A 297 -7.92 4.49 -7.51
CA GLU A 297 -9.18 4.18 -6.82
C GLU A 297 -9.90 5.43 -6.31
N HIS A 298 -9.17 6.33 -5.63
CA HIS A 298 -9.77 7.46 -4.92
C HIS A 298 -9.69 8.79 -5.67
N VAL A 299 -8.77 8.94 -6.61
CA VAL A 299 -8.60 10.18 -7.40
C VAL A 299 -8.48 9.86 -8.90
N PRO A 300 -9.44 9.09 -9.48
CA PRO A 300 -9.37 8.66 -10.88
C PRO A 300 -9.40 9.83 -11.86
N ASP A 301 -10.05 10.95 -11.52
CA ASP A 301 -10.24 12.08 -12.44
C ASP A 301 -8.94 12.81 -12.77
N VAL A 302 -8.06 12.95 -11.78
CA VAL A 302 -6.78 13.66 -11.94
C VAL A 302 -5.67 12.71 -12.35
N TYR A 303 -5.65 11.50 -11.77
CA TYR A 303 -4.53 10.58 -11.92
C TYR A 303 -4.79 9.44 -12.91
N GLY A 304 -6.04 9.13 -13.27
CA GLY A 304 -6.32 7.97 -14.14
C GLY A 304 -5.59 8.03 -15.48
N LYS A 305 -5.65 9.18 -16.16
CA LYS A 305 -4.90 9.40 -17.41
C LYS A 305 -3.38 9.37 -17.19
N LYS A 306 -2.89 9.98 -16.11
CA LYS A 306 -1.46 10.00 -15.76
C LYS A 306 -0.93 8.58 -15.48
N ILE A 307 -1.73 7.72 -14.85
CA ILE A 307 -1.33 6.33 -14.56
C ILE A 307 -1.13 5.56 -15.86
N VAL A 308 -2.07 5.66 -16.79
CA VAL A 308 -1.99 5.00 -18.09
C VAL A 308 -0.84 5.55 -18.96
N GLN A 309 -0.58 6.86 -18.90
CA GLN A 309 0.44 7.50 -19.75
C GLN A 309 1.86 7.42 -19.16
N ASP A 310 2.01 7.57 -17.85
CA ASP A 310 3.31 7.68 -17.20
C ASP A 310 3.72 6.41 -16.44
N ALA A 311 2.80 5.78 -15.71
CA ALA A 311 3.11 4.64 -14.84
C ALA A 311 3.12 3.31 -15.62
N TRP A 312 2.18 3.12 -16.55
CA TRP A 312 2.10 1.90 -17.35
C TRP A 312 3.38 1.58 -18.15
N PRO A 313 3.97 2.52 -18.93
CA PRO A 313 5.21 2.25 -19.64
C PRO A 313 6.38 1.87 -18.70
N ARG A 314 6.40 2.43 -17.49
CA ARG A 314 7.42 2.13 -16.48
C ARG A 314 7.25 0.72 -15.90
N TRP A 315 6.02 0.32 -15.60
CA TRP A 315 5.71 -1.05 -15.20
C TRP A 315 6.09 -2.05 -16.29
N GLN A 316 5.78 -1.78 -17.55
CA GLN A 316 6.21 -2.62 -18.67
C GLN A 316 7.72 -2.78 -18.72
N GLY A 317 8.48 -1.70 -18.53
CA GLY A 317 9.93 -1.71 -18.45
C GLY A 317 10.46 -2.56 -17.29
N LEU A 318 9.90 -2.41 -16.09
CA LEU A 318 10.29 -3.21 -14.91
C LEU A 318 9.99 -4.69 -15.09
N LEU A 319 8.80 -5.03 -15.56
CA LEU A 319 8.38 -6.42 -15.78
C LEU A 319 9.27 -7.08 -16.84
N THR A 320 9.61 -6.37 -17.91
CA THR A 320 10.53 -6.86 -18.95
C THR A 320 11.95 -7.05 -18.41
N ALA A 321 12.47 -6.09 -17.63
CA ALA A 321 13.79 -6.20 -17.02
C ALA A 321 13.90 -7.40 -16.05
N LEU A 322 12.88 -7.63 -15.21
CA LEU A 322 12.83 -8.78 -14.32
C LEU A 322 12.74 -10.12 -15.09
N GLN A 323 12.09 -10.14 -16.24
CA GLN A 323 12.10 -11.31 -17.12
C GLN A 323 13.48 -11.59 -17.69
N GLU A 324 14.20 -10.58 -18.15
CA GLU A 324 15.54 -10.74 -18.73
C GLU A 324 16.53 -11.28 -17.71
N VAL A 325 16.49 -10.78 -16.46
CA VAL A 325 17.32 -11.31 -15.36
C VAL A 325 17.04 -12.79 -15.12
N ARG A 326 15.77 -13.23 -15.17
CA ARG A 326 15.40 -14.65 -15.00
C ARG A 326 15.85 -15.53 -16.17
N ARG A 327 15.97 -14.99 -17.38
CA ARG A 327 16.42 -15.74 -18.56
C ARG A 327 17.93 -16.01 -18.54
N GLN A 328 18.72 -15.25 -17.79
CA GLN A 328 20.15 -15.50 -17.66
C GLN A 328 20.37 -16.76 -16.81
N PRO A 329 20.90 -17.86 -17.39
CA PRO A 329 21.27 -19.02 -16.58
C PRO A 329 22.40 -18.62 -15.61
N PRO A 330 22.49 -19.23 -14.41
CA PRO A 330 23.68 -19.04 -13.57
C PRO A 330 24.90 -19.48 -14.39
N ALA A 331 25.94 -18.64 -14.43
CA ALA A 331 27.18 -18.95 -15.13
C ALA A 331 27.71 -20.32 -14.67
N ARG A 332 27.54 -21.35 -15.50
CA ARG A 332 28.06 -22.70 -15.27
C ARG A 332 29.00 -23.07 -16.40
N LEU A 333 30.16 -23.60 -15.98
CA LEU A 333 31.20 -24.21 -16.81
C LEU A 333 30.60 -25.01 -17.96
N GLU A 334 31.19 -24.79 -19.13
CA GLU A 334 30.90 -25.51 -20.38
C GLU A 334 30.95 -27.02 -20.15
N SER A 335 29.80 -27.67 -20.06
CA SER A 335 29.67 -29.09 -20.35
C SER A 335 28.85 -29.22 -21.62
N GLY A 336 29.53 -29.59 -22.70
CA GLY A 336 28.96 -29.74 -24.02
C GLY A 336 27.72 -30.62 -24.01
N ARG A 337 26.62 -30.11 -24.57
CA ARG A 337 25.49 -30.93 -24.97
C ARG A 337 24.94 -30.42 -26.28
N SER A 338 24.77 -31.39 -27.18
CA SER A 338 24.39 -31.28 -28.58
C SER A 338 23.07 -30.54 -28.79
N ASP A 339 23.13 -29.45 -29.55
CA ASP A 339 21.98 -28.78 -30.13
C ASP A 339 21.33 -29.67 -31.21
N THR A 340 20.08 -30.05 -30.98
CA THR A 340 19.19 -30.49 -32.07
C THR A 340 18.22 -29.33 -32.32
N PRO A 341 18.12 -28.79 -33.56
CA PRO A 341 17.28 -27.63 -33.80
C PRO A 341 15.79 -28.01 -33.67
N ALA A 342 15.14 -27.48 -32.64
CA ALA A 342 13.69 -27.61 -32.47
C ALA A 342 12.96 -26.86 -33.60
N ARG A 343 11.95 -27.53 -34.17
CA ARG A 343 11.05 -27.00 -35.20
C ARG A 343 10.38 -25.71 -34.68
N PRO A 344 10.30 -24.62 -35.46
CA PRO A 344 9.65 -23.40 -34.99
C PRO A 344 8.16 -23.67 -34.78
N THR A 345 7.73 -23.72 -33.52
CA THR A 345 6.31 -23.68 -33.16
C THR A 345 5.84 -22.26 -33.40
N THR A 346 4.80 -22.07 -34.23
CA THR A 346 4.24 -20.75 -34.54
C THR A 346 3.55 -20.09 -33.35
N LYS A 347 3.21 -20.87 -32.31
CA LYS A 347 2.53 -20.40 -31.10
C LYS A 347 3.54 -19.99 -30.03
N ARG A 348 3.22 -18.90 -29.33
CA ARG A 348 4.00 -18.46 -28.17
C ARG A 348 3.73 -19.37 -26.96
N ALA A 349 4.79 -19.91 -26.37
CA ALA A 349 4.68 -20.69 -25.13
C ALA A 349 4.30 -19.81 -23.92
N VAL A 350 3.38 -20.32 -23.09
CA VAL A 350 2.96 -19.69 -21.84
C VAL A 350 4.06 -19.77 -20.79
N ARG A 351 4.27 -18.69 -20.05
CA ARG A 351 5.31 -18.60 -19.02
C ARG A 351 4.74 -18.78 -17.62
N LEU A 352 5.17 -19.84 -16.93
CA LEU A 352 4.78 -20.08 -15.55
C LEU A 352 5.58 -19.19 -14.59
N LEU A 353 4.85 -18.50 -13.71
CA LEU A 353 5.41 -17.57 -12.73
C LEU A 353 5.68 -18.30 -11.42
N ASP A 354 6.82 -17.99 -10.80
CA ASP A 354 7.12 -18.44 -9.44
C ASP A 354 6.43 -17.51 -8.44
N VAL A 355 5.56 -18.07 -7.58
CA VAL A 355 4.73 -17.31 -6.63
C VAL A 355 5.54 -16.43 -5.70
N HIS A 356 6.75 -16.86 -5.33
CA HIS A 356 7.62 -16.16 -4.38
C HIS A 356 8.69 -15.31 -5.07
N GLY A 357 8.63 -15.20 -6.40
CA GLY A 357 9.57 -14.40 -7.18
C GLY A 357 9.15 -12.94 -7.26
N SER A 358 10.15 -12.04 -7.28
CA SER A 358 9.95 -10.59 -7.44
C SER A 358 9.12 -10.21 -8.68
N LEU A 359 9.24 -10.98 -9.76
CA LEU A 359 8.41 -10.80 -10.96
C LEU A 359 6.92 -11.04 -10.65
N ALA A 360 6.58 -12.11 -9.93
CA ALA A 360 5.19 -12.43 -9.60
C ALA A 360 4.62 -11.44 -8.58
N ASP A 361 5.40 -11.04 -7.59
CA ASP A 361 5.00 -10.05 -6.60
C ASP A 361 4.70 -8.69 -7.24
N LEU A 362 5.58 -8.22 -8.13
CA LEU A 362 5.34 -6.99 -8.88
C LEU A 362 4.14 -7.16 -9.83
N MET A 363 4.03 -8.29 -10.53
CA MET A 363 2.89 -8.57 -11.41
C MET A 363 1.56 -8.49 -10.65
N ARG A 364 1.48 -9.11 -9.47
CA ARG A 364 0.28 -9.08 -8.62
C ARG A 364 -0.04 -7.65 -8.18
N ALA A 365 0.96 -6.86 -7.79
CA ALA A 365 0.78 -5.47 -7.40
C ALA A 365 0.28 -4.60 -8.57
N VAL A 366 0.86 -4.76 -9.76
CA VAL A 366 0.46 -4.01 -10.96
C VAL A 366 -0.96 -4.37 -11.39
N MET A 367 -1.30 -5.66 -11.44
CA MET A 367 -2.66 -6.09 -11.79
C MET A 367 -3.68 -5.58 -10.78
N GLU A 368 -3.36 -5.59 -9.48
CA GLU A 368 -4.23 -5.03 -8.44
C GLU A 368 -4.44 -3.53 -8.63
N ALA A 369 -3.36 -2.77 -8.86
CA ALA A 369 -3.43 -1.33 -9.07
C ALA A 369 -4.27 -0.96 -10.30
N LEU A 370 -4.08 -1.68 -11.41
CA LEU A 370 -4.87 -1.49 -12.62
C LEU A 370 -6.34 -1.89 -12.43
N THR A 371 -6.61 -2.99 -11.72
CA THR A 371 -7.99 -3.42 -11.43
C THR A 371 -8.74 -2.32 -10.67
N ARG A 372 -8.13 -1.76 -9.63
CA ARG A 372 -8.71 -0.66 -8.85
C ARG A 372 -8.95 0.58 -9.70
N LEU A 373 -7.97 0.96 -10.52
CA LEU A 373 -8.11 2.08 -11.45
C LEU A 373 -9.28 1.89 -12.41
N ILE A 374 -9.39 0.71 -13.04
CA ILE A 374 -10.44 0.46 -14.04
C ILE A 374 -11.82 0.43 -13.40
N LEU A 375 -11.94 -0.16 -12.20
CA LEU A 375 -13.20 -0.17 -11.46
C LEU A 375 -13.65 1.24 -11.05
N ALA A 376 -12.73 2.12 -10.67
CA ALA A 376 -13.04 3.49 -10.26
C ALA A 376 -13.22 4.46 -11.44
N ALA A 377 -12.40 4.34 -12.49
CA ALA A 377 -12.45 5.21 -13.66
C ALA A 377 -13.59 4.84 -14.65
N GLY A 378 -14.04 3.58 -14.64
CA GLY A 378 -15.11 3.09 -15.53
C GLY A 378 -14.79 3.29 -17.02
N GLU A 379 -15.76 3.83 -17.77
CA GLU A 379 -15.69 4.09 -19.22
C GLU A 379 -14.71 5.24 -19.60
N ARG A 380 -14.11 5.93 -18.63
CA ARG A 380 -13.22 7.07 -18.88
C ARG A 380 -11.83 6.65 -19.38
N VAL A 381 -11.51 5.36 -19.36
CA VAL A 381 -10.23 4.85 -19.86
C VAL A 381 -10.27 4.75 -21.38
N GLU A 382 -9.29 5.34 -22.06
CA GLU A 382 -9.19 5.31 -23.53
C GLU A 382 -9.17 3.86 -24.05
N SER A 383 -9.99 3.53 -25.05
CA SER A 383 -10.08 2.17 -25.61
C SER A 383 -8.74 1.62 -26.11
N ALA A 384 -7.86 2.51 -26.60
CA ALA A 384 -6.50 2.14 -26.99
C ALA A 384 -5.66 1.63 -25.80
N ALA A 385 -5.83 2.22 -24.62
CA ALA A 385 -5.17 1.77 -23.40
C ALA A 385 -5.75 0.43 -22.92
N ILE A 386 -7.07 0.27 -22.94
CA ILE A 386 -7.73 -1.00 -22.62
C ILE A 386 -7.18 -2.13 -23.51
N TRP A 387 -7.10 -1.89 -24.82
CA TRP A 387 -6.53 -2.86 -25.76
C TRP A 387 -5.06 -3.17 -25.46
N ALA A 388 -4.24 -2.17 -25.14
CA ALA A 388 -2.82 -2.38 -24.79
C ALA A 388 -2.66 -3.22 -23.51
N LEU A 389 -3.54 -3.06 -22.53
CA LEU A 389 -3.56 -3.86 -21.30
C LEU A 389 -4.00 -5.31 -21.60
N LEU A 390 -5.10 -5.48 -22.34
CA LEU A 390 -5.64 -6.80 -22.72
C LEU A 390 -4.68 -7.63 -23.57
N THR A 391 -3.89 -6.99 -24.42
CA THR A 391 -2.94 -7.66 -25.31
C THR A 391 -1.56 -7.83 -24.70
N TYR A 392 -1.34 -7.35 -23.47
CA TYR A 392 -0.03 -7.41 -22.84
C TYR A 392 0.38 -8.88 -22.57
N PRO A 393 1.50 -9.35 -23.16
CA PRO A 393 1.92 -10.75 -23.11
C PRO A 393 1.88 -11.38 -21.73
N LEU A 394 2.42 -10.69 -20.74
CA LEU A 394 2.57 -11.19 -19.38
C LEU A 394 1.24 -11.30 -18.64
N PHE A 395 0.27 -10.43 -18.94
CA PHE A 395 -1.06 -10.50 -18.35
C PHE A 395 -1.84 -11.67 -18.93
N LEU A 396 -1.75 -11.90 -20.24
CA LEU A 396 -2.33 -13.09 -20.87
C LEU A 396 -1.78 -14.39 -20.26
N ASP A 397 -0.47 -14.46 -20.00
CA ASP A 397 0.16 -15.63 -19.35
C ASP A 397 -0.47 -15.94 -17.98
N THR A 398 -1.00 -14.93 -17.26
CA THR A 398 -1.60 -15.13 -15.92
C THR A 398 -2.95 -15.86 -15.94
N LEU A 399 -3.63 -15.90 -17.09
CA LEU A 399 -4.94 -16.54 -17.24
C LEU A 399 -4.86 -18.05 -17.42
N ASP A 400 -3.67 -18.59 -17.65
CA ASP A 400 -3.48 -20.02 -17.89
C ASP A 400 -3.81 -20.86 -16.65
N GLU A 401 -4.48 -21.99 -16.86
CA GLU A 401 -4.92 -22.92 -15.82
C GLU A 401 -3.75 -23.44 -14.98
N ARG A 402 -2.57 -23.58 -15.58
CA ARG A 402 -1.35 -24.08 -14.92
C ARG A 402 -0.71 -23.06 -13.99
N GLN A 403 -1.16 -21.80 -14.02
CA GLN A 403 -0.63 -20.77 -13.13
C GLN A 403 -1.06 -21.02 -11.67
N PRO A 404 -0.23 -20.62 -10.70
CA PRO A 404 -0.61 -20.61 -9.30
C PRO A 404 -1.88 -19.80 -9.06
N CYS A 405 -2.76 -20.31 -8.19
CA CYS A 405 -4.08 -19.74 -7.94
C CYS A 405 -4.03 -18.25 -7.54
N ALA A 406 -3.03 -17.84 -6.75
CA ALA A 406 -2.87 -16.44 -6.33
C ALA A 406 -2.61 -15.47 -7.49
N ILE A 407 -1.90 -15.91 -8.53
CA ILE A 407 -1.58 -15.11 -9.72
C ILE A 407 -2.80 -15.12 -10.65
N ARG A 408 -3.37 -16.30 -10.89
CA ARG A 408 -4.53 -16.46 -11.75
C ARG A 408 -5.73 -15.64 -11.26
N ARG A 409 -6.03 -15.66 -9.97
CA ARG A 409 -7.13 -14.85 -9.39
C ARG A 409 -6.97 -13.35 -9.67
N ARG A 410 -5.74 -12.82 -9.58
CA ARG A 410 -5.47 -11.40 -9.89
C ARG A 410 -5.60 -11.12 -11.38
N GLY A 411 -5.13 -12.03 -12.24
CA GLY A 411 -5.33 -11.95 -13.69
C GLY A 411 -6.81 -11.93 -14.08
N VAL A 412 -7.59 -12.86 -13.54
CA VAL A 412 -9.04 -12.93 -13.79
C VAL A 412 -9.76 -11.68 -13.30
N ALA A 413 -9.41 -11.17 -12.11
CA ALA A 413 -9.99 -9.92 -11.59
C ALA A 413 -9.71 -8.73 -12.51
N LEU A 414 -8.48 -8.60 -13.02
CA LEU A 414 -8.13 -7.55 -13.98
C LEU A 414 -8.95 -7.68 -15.26
N TYR A 415 -9.01 -8.87 -15.88
CA TYR A 415 -9.78 -9.07 -17.11
C TYR A 415 -11.29 -8.88 -16.89
N ALA A 416 -11.81 -9.24 -15.72
CA ALA A 416 -13.21 -8.98 -15.37
C ALA A 416 -13.48 -7.48 -15.27
N SER A 417 -12.56 -6.71 -14.67
CA SER A 417 -12.67 -5.24 -14.66
C SER A 417 -12.57 -4.63 -16.06
N LEU A 418 -11.67 -5.14 -16.92
CA LEU A 418 -11.53 -4.70 -18.31
C LEU A 418 -12.77 -5.03 -19.15
N ALA A 419 -13.40 -6.19 -18.92
CA ALA A 419 -14.65 -6.55 -19.59
C ALA A 419 -15.82 -5.65 -19.20
N ARG A 420 -15.85 -5.15 -17.95
CA ARG A 420 -16.83 -4.15 -17.53
C ARG A 420 -16.62 -2.81 -18.24
N ALA A 421 -15.38 -2.47 -18.59
CA ALA A 421 -15.06 -1.23 -19.31
C ALA A 421 -15.26 -1.37 -20.83
N ASP A 422 -14.84 -2.49 -21.43
CA ASP A 422 -15.04 -2.82 -22.84
C ASP A 422 -15.12 -4.34 -23.02
N ALA A 423 -16.36 -4.86 -23.04
CA ALA A 423 -16.63 -6.28 -23.19
C ALA A 423 -16.17 -6.81 -24.57
N MET A 424 -16.32 -6.02 -25.62
CA MET A 424 -16.01 -6.45 -26.99
C MET A 424 -14.50 -6.55 -27.21
N ALA A 425 -13.73 -5.55 -26.77
CA ALA A 425 -12.28 -5.59 -26.82
C ALA A 425 -11.73 -6.78 -26.02
N THR A 426 -12.29 -7.03 -24.83
CA THR A 426 -11.88 -8.15 -23.98
C THR A 426 -12.17 -9.49 -24.65
N TRP A 427 -13.37 -9.67 -25.20
CA TRP A 427 -13.75 -10.86 -25.96
C TRP A 427 -12.82 -11.09 -27.16
N MET A 428 -12.54 -10.05 -27.97
CA MET A 428 -11.64 -10.15 -29.12
C MET A 428 -10.21 -10.53 -28.71
N ALA A 429 -9.67 -9.90 -27.67
CA ALA A 429 -8.31 -10.17 -27.20
C ALA A 429 -8.15 -11.62 -26.71
N LEU A 430 -9.12 -12.15 -25.95
CA LEU A 430 -9.09 -13.52 -25.46
C LEU A 430 -9.24 -14.54 -26.60
N ARG A 431 -10.11 -14.30 -27.59
CA ARG A 431 -10.21 -15.17 -28.79
C ARG A 431 -8.94 -15.16 -29.61
N ALA A 432 -8.31 -13.99 -29.78
CA ALA A 432 -7.04 -13.86 -30.48
C ALA A 432 -5.92 -14.61 -29.75
N ALA A 433 -5.88 -14.53 -28.42
CA ALA A 433 -4.88 -15.19 -27.60
C ALA A 433 -4.95 -16.73 -27.69
N VAL A 434 -6.16 -17.30 -27.74
CA VAL A 434 -6.40 -18.75 -27.93
C VAL A 434 -6.24 -19.17 -29.41
N GLY A 435 -6.18 -18.21 -30.34
CA GLY A 435 -6.06 -18.45 -31.78
C GLY A 435 -7.38 -18.86 -32.43
N ALA A 436 -8.50 -18.35 -31.92
CA ALA A 436 -9.83 -18.54 -32.50
C ALA A 436 -10.25 -17.39 -33.46
N SER A 437 -9.57 -16.24 -33.39
CA SER A 437 -9.81 -15.08 -34.26
C SER A 437 -8.52 -14.28 -34.49
N PRO A 438 -8.45 -13.40 -35.50
CA PRO A 438 -7.38 -12.40 -35.60
C PRO A 438 -7.43 -11.40 -34.42
N PRO A 439 -6.32 -10.71 -34.09
CA PRO A 439 -5.00 -10.80 -34.73
C PRO A 439 -4.20 -12.03 -34.28
N TRP A 440 -3.68 -12.79 -35.26
CA TRP A 440 -2.97 -14.06 -35.02
C TRP A 440 -1.62 -13.89 -34.30
N GLU A 441 -1.08 -12.69 -34.26
CA GLU A 441 0.15 -12.34 -33.55
C GLU A 441 0.05 -12.56 -32.02
N LEU A 442 -1.18 -12.52 -31.49
CA LEU A 442 -1.45 -12.76 -30.06
C LEU A 442 -1.54 -14.24 -29.71
N GLN A 443 -1.51 -15.15 -30.70
CA GLN A 443 -1.72 -16.56 -30.48
C GLN A 443 -0.66 -17.17 -29.55
N SER A 444 -1.14 -17.80 -28.49
CA SER A 444 -0.30 -18.47 -27.48
C SER A 444 -0.89 -19.83 -27.10
N ASP A 445 -0.07 -20.70 -26.52
CA ASP A 445 -0.47 -22.02 -26.03
C ASP A 445 -1.24 -21.93 -24.69
N LEU A 446 -2.21 -21.02 -24.62
CA LEU A 446 -3.02 -20.76 -23.43
C LEU A 446 -4.10 -21.82 -23.24
N SER A 447 -4.18 -22.33 -22.01
CA SER A 447 -5.29 -23.14 -21.51
C SER A 447 -6.12 -22.33 -20.52
N LEU A 448 -7.30 -21.87 -20.94
CA LEU A 448 -8.21 -21.13 -20.06
C LEU A 448 -8.97 -22.10 -19.16
N SER A 449 -9.06 -21.81 -17.86
CA SER A 449 -9.86 -22.61 -16.93
C SER A 449 -11.35 -22.35 -17.11
N SER A 450 -12.20 -23.28 -16.66
CA SER A 450 -13.67 -23.14 -16.69
C SER A 450 -14.17 -21.84 -16.08
N ASP A 451 -13.56 -21.38 -14.99
CA ASP A 451 -13.93 -20.13 -14.32
C ASP A 451 -13.77 -18.92 -15.25
N VAL A 452 -12.70 -18.89 -16.05
CA VAL A 452 -12.46 -17.83 -17.04
C VAL A 452 -13.49 -17.93 -18.16
N SER A 453 -13.75 -19.14 -18.65
CA SER A 453 -14.76 -19.36 -19.69
C SER A 453 -16.19 -19.04 -19.24
N MET A 454 -16.49 -19.14 -17.94
CA MET A 454 -17.79 -18.76 -17.37
C MET A 454 -17.92 -17.26 -17.13
N CYS A 455 -16.85 -16.61 -16.65
CA CYS A 455 -16.86 -15.15 -16.43
C CYS A 455 -16.97 -14.35 -17.74
N PHE A 456 -16.45 -14.90 -18.84
CA PHE A 456 -16.54 -14.30 -20.17
C PHE A 456 -17.38 -15.23 -21.04
N THR A 457 -18.70 -15.25 -20.85
CA THR A 457 -19.62 -16.01 -21.70
C THR A 457 -19.44 -15.59 -23.15
N TRP A 458 -19.09 -16.57 -23.99
CA TRP A 458 -18.58 -16.42 -25.35
C TRP A 458 -19.64 -16.21 -26.42
#